data_AF-A0A8X7C5C7-F1
#
_entry.id   AF-A0A8X7C5C7-F1
#
_cell.length_a   1.000
_cell.length_b   1.000
_cell.length_c   1.000
_cell.angle_alpha   90.00
_cell.angle_beta   90.00
_cell.angle_gamma   90.00
#
_symmetry.space_group_name_H-M   'P 1'
#
loop_
_entity.id
_entity.type
_entity.pdbx_description
1 polymer ?
#
loop_
_entity_poly.entity_id
_entity_poly.type
_entity_poly.pdbx_seq_one_letter_code
_entity_poly.pdbx_strand_id
1 'polypeptide(L)' 'MERGHSREFVGNYKDVEISVTAWKDNKTVIMASTFAGEKLLGKVMRYDKTKNRAEIIRPHVIEEYNKHMGGVLTR' A
#
# COMPACT_ATOMS: atom_id res chain seq x y z
N MET A 1 -1.37 -12.04 -9.07
CA MET A 1 -0.57 -11.54 -7.93
C MET A 1 -1.05 -12.28 -6.70
N GLU A 2 -0.12 -12.86 -5.95
CA GLU A 2 -0.42 -13.48 -4.65
C GLU A 2 -0.69 -12.41 -3.59
N ARG A 3 -1.34 -12.78 -2.49
CA ARG A 3 -1.62 -11.83 -1.40
C ARG A 3 -0.31 -11.35 -0.78
N GLY A 4 -0.17 -10.06 -0.58
CA GLY A 4 1.05 -9.41 -0.11
C GLY A 4 2.01 -9.00 -1.24
N HIS A 5 1.79 -9.45 -2.47
CA HIS A 5 2.59 -9.03 -3.62
C HIS A 5 2.25 -7.59 -4.03
N SER A 6 3.29 -6.82 -4.35
CA SER A 6 3.19 -5.47 -4.90
C SER A 6 3.97 -5.33 -6.20
N ARG A 7 3.63 -4.28 -6.97
CA ARG A 7 4.44 -3.78 -8.08
C ARG A 7 4.34 -2.27 -8.12
N GLU A 8 5.45 -1.63 -8.41
CA GLU A 8 5.56 -0.18 -8.57
C GLU A 8 5.88 0.20 -10.01
N PHE A 9 5.26 1.28 -10.46
CA PHE A 9 5.62 2.01 -11.68
C PHE A 9 5.94 3.43 -11.29
N VAL A 10 7.13 3.90 -11.68
CA VAL A 10 7.57 5.27 -11.42
C VAL A 10 7.49 6.06 -12.72
N GLY A 11 6.81 7.19 -12.68
CA GLY A 11 6.73 8.14 -13.78
C GLY A 11 7.21 9.53 -13.35
N ASN A 12 7.52 10.38 -14.32
CA ASN A 12 7.85 11.77 -14.06
C ASN A 12 6.83 12.68 -14.76
N TYR A 13 6.33 13.69 -14.06
CA TYR A 13 5.48 14.72 -14.62
C TYR A 13 5.93 16.08 -14.10
N LYS A 14 6.37 16.97 -15.00
CA LYS A 14 6.86 18.32 -14.66
C LYS A 14 7.94 18.29 -13.56
N ASP A 15 8.96 17.44 -13.74
CA ASP A 15 10.07 17.26 -12.81
C ASP A 15 9.69 16.70 -11.43
N VAL A 16 8.44 16.23 -11.27
CA VAL A 16 7.97 15.53 -10.07
C VAL A 16 7.90 14.04 -10.36
N GLU A 17 8.60 13.25 -9.55
CA GLU A 17 8.49 11.80 -9.57
C GLU A 17 7.18 11.36 -8.89
N ILE A 18 6.44 10.50 -9.59
CA ILE A 18 5.17 9.93 -9.13
C ILE A 18 5.33 8.41 -9.12
N SER A 19 5.24 7.81 -7.94
CA SER A 19 5.14 6.37 -7.78
C SER A 19 3.68 5.93 -7.81
N VAL A 20 3.39 4.92 -8.63
CA VAL A 20 2.12 4.21 -8.67
C VAL A 20 2.35 2.77 -8.23
N THR A 21 1.88 2.42 -7.05
CA THR A 21 2.03 1.09 -6.45
C THR A 21 0.71 0.33 -6.46
N ALA A 22 0.70 -0.84 -7.10
CA ALA A 22 -0.39 -1.81 -7.02
C ALA A 22 -0.05 -2.88 -5.97
N TRP A 23 -0.90 -3.06 -4.97
CA TRP A 23 -0.74 -4.06 -3.90
C TRP A 23 -1.94 -4.99 -3.82
N LYS A 24 -1.68 -6.29 -3.70
CA LYS A 24 -2.73 -7.31 -3.60
C LYS A 24 -2.98 -7.69 -2.13
N ASP A 25 -4.04 -7.17 -1.54
CA ASP A 25 -4.65 -7.76 -0.33
C ASP A 25 -5.75 -8.74 -0.76
N ASN A 26 -6.92 -8.75 -0.10
CA ASN A 26 -8.10 -9.46 -0.59
C ASN A 26 -8.49 -8.97 -2.00
N LYS A 27 -8.49 -7.65 -2.21
CA LYS A 27 -8.62 -6.99 -3.51
C LYS A 27 -7.34 -6.19 -3.81
N THR A 28 -7.15 -5.84 -5.07
CA THR A 28 -6.02 -4.98 -5.47
C THR A 28 -6.33 -3.55 -5.04
N VAL A 29 -5.34 -2.91 -4.42
CA VAL A 29 -5.35 -1.48 -4.08
C VAL A 29 -4.29 -0.82 -4.95
N ILE A 30 -4.63 0.32 -5.55
CA ILE A 30 -3.70 1.14 -6.33
C ILE A 30 -3.50 2.44 -5.57
N MET A 31 -2.24 2.78 -5.29
CA MET A 31 -1.84 4.02 -4.63
C MET A 31 -0.97 4.82 -5.59
N ALA A 32 -1.26 6.11 -5.73
CA ALA A 32 -0.39 7.07 -6.40
C ALA A 32 0.16 8.04 -5.35
N SER A 33 1.46 8.31 -5.37
CA SER A 33 2.13 9.13 -4.37
C SER A 33 3.40 9.75 -4.93
N THR A 34 3.69 10.98 -4.52
CA THR A 34 4.96 11.67 -4.79
C THR A 34 5.96 11.57 -3.63
N PHE A 35 5.59 10.83 -2.57
CA PHE A 35 6.36 10.76 -1.32
C PHE A 35 6.86 9.35 -1.02
N ALA A 36 6.00 8.35 -1.21
CA ALA A 36 6.24 6.98 -0.79
C ALA A 36 5.77 6.00 -1.84
N GLY A 37 6.54 4.92 -2.02
CA GLY A 37 6.34 3.92 -3.05
C GLY A 37 6.23 2.50 -2.52
N GLU A 38 6.74 1.53 -3.28
CA GLU A 38 6.77 0.13 -2.86
C GLU A 38 7.82 -0.14 -1.78
N LYS A 39 9.01 0.44 -1.93
CA LYS A 39 10.19 0.18 -1.07
C LYS A 39 10.02 0.70 0.36
N LEU A 40 10.79 0.09 1.28
CA LEU A 40 10.53 -0.01 2.73
C LEU A 40 9.37 -0.98 3.04
N LEU A 41 9.44 -2.17 2.43
CA LEU A 41 8.46 -3.25 2.64
C LEU A 41 8.32 -3.57 4.13
N GLY A 42 7.10 -3.48 4.63
CA GLY A 42 6.71 -3.87 5.97
C GLY A 42 5.93 -5.18 5.98
N LYS A 43 5.65 -5.66 7.19
CA LYS A 43 4.75 -6.80 7.43
C LYS A 43 3.49 -6.32 8.12
N VAL A 44 2.37 -6.95 7.81
CA VAL A 44 1.08 -6.64 8.43
C VAL A 44 0.28 -7.92 8.68
N MET A 45 -0.31 -8.01 9.87
CA MET A 45 -1.24 -9.08 10.21
C MET A 45 -2.62 -8.76 9.64
N ARG A 46 -3.16 -9.65 8.79
CA ARG A 46 -4.50 -9.50 8.19
C ARG A 46 -5.30 -10.77 8.34
N TYR A 47 -6.61 -10.64 8.45
CA TYR A 47 -7.50 -11.80 8.39
C TYR A 47 -7.54 -12.34 6.97
N ASP A 48 -7.46 -13.66 6.82
CA ASP A 48 -7.78 -14.36 5.59
C ASP A 48 -9.29 -14.66 5.49
N LYS A 49 -9.67 -15.34 4.41
CA LYS A 49 -11.07 -15.71 4.16
C LYS A 49 -11.62 -16.72 5.17
N THR A 50 -10.74 -17.46 5.83
CA THR A 50 -11.08 -18.43 6.90
C THR A 50 -11.08 -17.78 8.30
N LYS A 51 -10.91 -16.45 8.37
CA LYS A 51 -10.80 -15.66 9.61
C LYS A 51 -9.57 -15.99 10.46
N ASN A 52 -8.57 -16.65 9.89
CA ASN A 52 -7.27 -16.79 10.51
C ASN A 52 -6.41 -15.56 10.23
N ARG A 53 -5.47 -15.25 11.13
CA ARG A 53 -4.54 -14.13 10.92
C ARG A 53 -3.32 -14.63 10.18
N ALA A 54 -3.02 -14.01 9.03
CA ALA A 54 -1.84 -14.26 8.23
C ALA A 54 -0.95 -13.01 8.21
N GLU A 55 0.35 -13.21 8.31
CA GLU A 55 1.34 -12.16 8.07
C GLU A 55 1.57 -12.03 6.56
N ILE A 56 1.41 -10.82 6.03
CA ILE A 56 1.66 -10.53 4.61
C ILE A 56 2.59 -9.33 4.46
N ILE A 57 3.32 -9.29 3.33
CA ILE A 57 4.13 -8.14 2.95
C ILE A 57 3.22 -6.98 2.54
N ARG A 58 3.59 -5.76 2.92
CA ARG A 58 2.86 -4.51 2.63
C ARG A 58 3.86 -3.45 2.16
N PRO A 59 3.59 -2.76 1.04
CA PRO A 59 4.43 -1.65 0.60
C PRO A 59 4.30 -0.44 1.51
N HIS A 60 5.35 0.38 1.55
CA HIS A 60 5.47 1.52 2.46
C HIS A 60 4.35 2.55 2.28
N VAL A 61 3.97 2.85 1.04
CA VAL A 61 2.89 3.78 0.73
C VAL A 61 1.55 3.42 1.39
N ILE A 62 1.27 2.12 1.58
CA ILE A 62 0.03 1.68 2.24
C ILE A 62 0.10 1.93 3.75
N GLU A 63 1.28 1.75 4.36
CA GLU A 63 1.48 2.08 5.77
C GLU A 63 1.29 3.57 6.01
N GLU A 64 1.94 4.38 5.18
CA GLU A 64 1.93 5.83 5.32
C GLU A 64 0.54 6.41 5.16
N TYR A 65 -0.19 5.93 4.16
CA TYR A 65 -1.59 6.26 3.98
C TYR A 65 -2.42 5.91 5.22
N ASN A 66 -2.30 4.68 5.73
CA ASN A 66 -3.10 4.26 6.89
C ASN A 66 -2.75 5.01 8.18
N LYS A 67 -1.51 5.49 8.36
CA LYS A 67 -1.11 6.31 9.52
C LYS A 67 -1.75 7.70 9.48
N HIS A 68 -1.90 8.28 8.29
CA HIS A 68 -2.37 9.66 8.11
C HIS A 68 -3.86 9.74 7.77
N MET A 69 -4.47 8.62 7.39
CA MET A 69 -5.92 8.47 7.23
C MET A 69 -6.61 8.37 8.59
N GLY A 70 -7.60 9.22 8.83
CA GLY A 70 -8.40 9.17 10.07
C GLY A 70 -8.84 10.53 10.60
N GLY A 71 -8.17 11.62 10.20
CA GLY A 71 -8.54 12.99 10.59
C GLY A 71 -9.83 13.53 9.94
N VAL A 72 -10.41 12.80 8.97
CA VAL A 72 -11.62 13.21 8.24
C VAL A 72 -12.91 12.69 8.90
N LEU A 73 -12.84 11.66 9.74
CA LEU A 73 -14.02 11.02 10.37
C LEU A 73 -14.02 11.17 11.91
N THR A 74 -13.54 12.30 12.44
CA THR A 74 -13.45 12.58 13.88
C THR A 74 -14.07 13.93 14.29
N ARG A 75 -15.02 14.46 13.50
CA ARG A 75 -15.86 15.61 13.89
C ARG A 75 -17.33 15.30 13.74
#